data_AF-A0A943PP91-F1
#
_entry.id   AF-A0A943PP91-F1
#
_cell.length_a   1.000
_cell.length_b   1.000
_cell.length_c   1.000
_cell.angle_alpha   90.00
_cell.angle_beta   90.00
_cell.angle_gamma   90.00
#
_symmetry.space_group_name_H-M   'P 1'
#
loop_
_entity.id
_entity.type
_entity.pdbx_description
1 polymer ?
#
loop_
_entity_poly.entity_id
_entity_poly.type
_entity_poly.pdbx_seq_one_letter_code
_entity_poly.pdbx_strand_id
1 'polypeptide(L)'
;MKLNNRGWGMQAMMAIVVVLMLALVFVSMMINTKFKGDVTSSSTQNSKLENKVITASQKYYQNHQIDLKENAQYRVNLKTLMDEGLLEEITYKGISCSGYGLIINKNGKIDYEGFVKCGTKYKTKGYE
;
A
#
# COMPACT_ATOMS: atom_id res chain seq x y z
N MET A 1 -43.59 -7.75 -39.83
CA MET A 1 -42.69 -8.05 -38.69
C MET A 1 -43.54 -8.08 -37.41
N LYS A 2 -43.56 -9.20 -36.68
CA LYS A 2 -44.29 -9.36 -35.41
C LYS A 2 -43.34 -9.03 -34.26
N LEU A 3 -43.62 -7.98 -33.49
CA LEU A 3 -42.91 -7.68 -32.25
C LEU A 3 -43.68 -8.30 -31.08
N ASN A 4 -43.03 -9.24 -30.40
CA ASN A 4 -43.53 -9.96 -29.22
C ASN A 4 -43.46 -9.05 -28.00
N ASN A 5 -44.55 -8.34 -27.69
CA ASN A 5 -44.64 -7.51 -26.48
C ASN A 5 -45.06 -8.36 -25.27
N ARG A 6 -44.11 -9.15 -24.74
CA ARG A 6 -44.21 -9.67 -23.36
C ARG A 6 -43.71 -8.60 -22.41
N GLY A 7 -44.58 -7.65 -22.09
CA GLY A 7 -44.33 -6.71 -21.01
C GLY A 7 -44.09 -7.47 -19.70
N TRP A 8 -42.91 -7.29 -19.10
CA TRP A 8 -42.65 -7.79 -17.77
C TRP A 8 -43.56 -7.02 -16.81
N GLY A 9 -44.56 -7.73 -16.24
CA GLY A 9 -45.62 -7.12 -15.45
C GLY A 9 -45.10 -6.25 -14.29
N MET A 10 -45.97 -5.41 -13.75
CA MET A 10 -45.67 -4.43 -12.68
C MET A 10 -44.89 -5.01 -11.49
N GLN A 11 -45.10 -6.29 -11.19
CA GLN A 11 -44.40 -7.03 -10.14
C GLN A 11 -42.93 -7.35 -10.49
N ALA A 12 -42.60 -7.53 -11.76
CA ALA A 12 -41.23 -7.75 -12.22
C ALA A 12 -40.38 -6.48 -12.08
N MET A 13 -40.97 -5.30 -12.29
CA MET A 13 -40.26 -4.03 -12.07
C MET A 13 -39.90 -3.84 -10.60
N MET A 14 -40.82 -4.13 -9.67
CA MET A 14 -40.54 -4.06 -8.22
C MET A 14 -39.46 -5.08 -7.80
N ALA A 15 -39.49 -6.29 -8.35
CA ALA A 15 -38.48 -7.31 -8.05
C ALA A 15 -37.07 -6.89 -8.51
N ILE A 16 -36.95 -6.27 -9.70
CA ILE A 16 -35.66 -5.79 -10.22
C ILE A 16 -35.09 -4.69 -9.32
N VAL A 17 -35.93 -3.75 -8.84
CA VAL A 17 -35.48 -2.67 -7.95
C VAL A 17 -34.92 -3.21 -6.64
N VAL A 18 -35.56 -4.22 -6.05
CA VAL A 18 -35.08 -4.86 -4.81
C VAL A 18 -33.75 -5.60 -5.04
N VAL A 19 -33.61 -6.30 -6.17
CA VAL A 19 -32.35 -6.98 -6.52
C VAL A 19 -31.21 -5.98 -6.73
N LEU A 20 -31.47 -4.84 -7.38
CA LEU A 20 -30.48 -3.78 -7.56
C LEU A 20 -30.04 -3.15 -6.22
N MET A 21 -30.97 -2.92 -5.30
CA MET A 21 -30.65 -2.40 -3.96
C MET A 21 -29.73 -3.35 -3.19
N LEU A 22 -29.99 -4.66 -3.23
CA LEU A 22 -29.13 -5.65 -2.60
C LEU A 22 -27.74 -5.68 -3.24
N ALA A 23 -27.65 -5.59 -4.57
CA ALA A 23 -26.36 -5.56 -5.26
C ALA A 23 -25.49 -4.38 -4.83
N LEU A 24 -26.07 -3.18 -4.64
CA LEU A 24 -25.33 -2.00 -4.16
C LEU A 24 -24.80 -2.18 -2.73
N VAL A 25 -25.59 -2.80 -1.84
CA VAL A 25 -25.15 -3.12 -0.48
C VAL A 25 -23.98 -4.10 -0.51
N PHE A 26 -24.04 -5.15 -1.32
CA PHE A 26 -22.93 -6.10 -1.49
C PHE A 26 -21.65 -5.44 -2.00
N VAL A 27 -21.75 -4.55 -2.99
CA VAL A 27 -20.59 -3.78 -3.48
C VAL A 27 -20.00 -2.92 -2.36
N SER A 28 -20.83 -2.22 -1.58
CA SER A 28 -20.36 -1.36 -0.49
C SER A 28 -19.61 -2.12 0.62
N MET A 29 -20.04 -3.34 0.95
CA MET A 29 -19.35 -4.17 1.94
C MET A 29 -17.97 -4.62 1.46
N MET A 30 -17.80 -4.85 0.15
CA MET A 30 -16.55 -5.32 -0.43
C MET A 30 -15.47 -4.23 -0.50
N ILE A 31 -15.87 -2.94 -0.57
CA ILE A 31 -14.96 -1.79 -0.65
C ILE A 31 -14.07 -1.68 0.59
N ASN A 32 -14.54 -2.10 1.77
CA ASN A 32 -13.80 -2.00 3.04
C ASN A 32 -12.55 -2.90 3.11
N THR A 33 -12.33 -3.78 2.13
CA THR A 33 -11.10 -4.60 2.04
C THR A 33 -10.12 -4.13 0.98
N LYS A 34 -10.52 -3.21 0.08
CA LYS A 34 -9.71 -2.75 -1.05
C LYS A 34 -9.21 -1.30 -0.89
N PHE A 35 -9.70 -0.56 0.09
CA PHE A 35 -9.33 0.84 0.35
C PHE A 35 -8.33 1.03 1.53
N LYS A 36 -7.55 -0.01 1.87
CA LYS A 36 -6.32 0.20 2.65
C LYS A 36 -5.17 0.50 1.68
N GLY A 37 -5.13 1.76 1.23
CA GLY A 37 -3.95 2.41 0.66
C GLY A 37 -3.38 1.76 -0.59
N ASP A 38 -4.02 1.97 -1.74
CA ASP A 38 -3.29 1.93 -3.01
C ASP A 38 -2.47 3.23 -3.11
N VAL A 39 -1.28 3.21 -2.51
CA VAL A 39 -0.25 4.19 -2.83
C VAL A 39 0.41 3.71 -4.11
N THR A 40 -0.08 4.27 -5.20
CA THR A 40 0.60 4.31 -6.49
C THR A 40 1.98 4.91 -6.31
N SER A 41 3.02 4.07 -6.26
CA SER A 41 4.38 4.42 -6.69
C SER A 41 5.09 3.17 -7.21
N SER A 42 5.03 3.07 -8.53
CA SER A 42 6.07 2.64 -9.47
C SER A 42 7.22 1.77 -8.96
N SER A 43 7.35 0.62 -9.62
CA SER A 43 8.61 -0.05 -9.98
C SER A 43 9.53 -0.48 -8.84
N THR A 44 9.24 -1.64 -8.27
CA THR A 44 9.97 -2.91 -8.52
C THR A 44 9.42 -3.90 -7.51
N GLN A 45 9.17 -5.15 -7.92
CA GLN A 45 8.93 -6.25 -7.01
C GLN A 45 10.21 -6.52 -6.18
N ASN A 46 10.56 -5.60 -5.29
CA ASN A 46 11.60 -5.77 -4.30
C ASN A 46 10.99 -6.56 -3.14
N SER A 47 11.78 -7.48 -2.60
CA SER A 47 11.38 -8.58 -1.73
C SER A 47 10.47 -8.21 -0.55
N LYS A 48 9.84 -9.23 0.06
CA LYS A 48 8.97 -9.09 1.24
C LYS A 48 9.58 -8.25 2.39
N LEU A 49 10.91 -8.11 2.47
CA LEU A 49 11.59 -7.37 3.53
C LEU A 49 11.64 -5.88 3.23
N GLU A 50 12.04 -5.47 2.02
CA GLU A 50 12.07 -4.07 1.60
C GLU A 50 10.69 -3.44 1.66
N ASN A 51 9.65 -4.17 1.26
CA ASN A 51 8.29 -3.65 1.29
C ASN A 51 7.82 -3.32 2.73
N LYS A 52 8.26 -4.10 3.73
CA LYS A 52 8.00 -3.77 5.14
C LYS A 52 8.67 -2.44 5.53
N VAL A 53 9.90 -2.22 5.08
CA VAL A 53 10.64 -0.96 5.34
C VAL A 53 9.99 0.22 4.63
N ILE A 54 9.58 0.05 3.37
CA ILE A 54 8.87 1.08 2.59
C ILE A 54 7.58 1.47 3.32
N THR A 55 6.76 0.48 3.71
CA THR A 55 5.50 0.73 4.40
C THR A 55 5.71 1.46 5.73
N ALA A 56 6.72 1.06 6.52
CA ALA A 56 7.04 1.72 7.78
C ALA A 56 7.56 3.15 7.56
N SER A 57 8.37 3.37 6.54
CA SER A 57 8.91 4.69 6.17
C SER A 57 7.82 5.64 5.70
N GLN A 58 6.84 5.12 4.94
CA GLN A 58 5.65 5.87 4.56
C GLN A 58 4.85 6.30 5.80
N LYS A 59 4.63 5.39 6.76
CA LYS A 59 3.95 5.75 8.02
C LYS A 59 4.73 6.81 8.81
N TYR A 60 6.06 6.68 8.88
CA TYR A 60 6.91 7.65 9.54
C TYR A 60 6.78 9.03 8.89
N TYR A 61 6.84 9.11 7.56
CA TYR A 61 6.65 10.35 6.81
C TYR A 61 5.30 11.02 7.12
N GLN A 62 4.21 10.23 7.14
CA GLN A 62 2.87 10.73 7.43
C GLN A 62 2.69 11.16 8.89
N ASN A 63 3.22 10.40 9.84
CA ASN A 63 3.12 10.70 11.28
C ASN A 63 3.87 11.97 11.67
N HIS A 64 5.07 12.16 11.11
CA HIS A 64 5.93 13.30 11.42
C HIS A 64 5.68 14.50 10.51
N GLN A 65 4.78 14.39 9.53
CA GLN A 65 4.44 15.44 8.57
C GLN A 65 5.70 16.10 7.97
N ILE A 66 6.65 15.28 7.53
CA ILE A 66 7.98 15.77 7.14
C ILE A 66 7.85 16.67 5.91
N ASP A 67 8.22 17.93 6.05
CA ASP A 67 8.34 18.86 4.92
C ASP A 67 9.63 18.56 4.16
N LEU A 68 9.50 17.79 3.08
CA LEU A 68 10.62 17.51 2.17
C LEU A 68 10.60 18.51 1.03
N LYS A 69 11.68 19.30 0.92
CA LYS A 69 11.91 20.17 -0.23
C LYS A 69 12.00 19.38 -1.53
N GLU A 70 11.74 20.04 -2.65
CA GLU A 70 11.83 19.44 -3.98
C GLU A 70 13.25 18.91 -4.24
N ASN A 71 13.36 17.70 -4.79
CA ASN A 71 14.62 16.98 -5.04
C ASN A 71 15.45 16.67 -3.78
N ALA A 72 14.86 16.80 -2.59
CA ALA A 72 15.47 16.34 -1.35
C ALA A 72 15.15 14.87 -1.07
N GLN A 73 16.00 14.26 -0.26
CA GLN A 73 15.82 12.91 0.26
C GLN A 73 15.97 12.92 1.78
N TYR A 74 15.20 12.06 2.45
CA TYR A 74 15.26 11.83 3.88
C TYR A 74 15.44 10.35 4.16
N ARG A 75 16.49 10.04 4.92
CA ARG A 75 16.83 8.67 5.32
C ARG A 75 16.32 8.41 6.73
N VAL A 76 15.48 7.40 6.88
CA VAL A 76 15.03 6.92 8.19
C VAL A 76 15.59 5.54 8.46
N ASN A 77 16.24 5.35 9.60
CA ASN A 77 16.88 4.08 9.93
C ASN A 77 15.84 3.05 10.37
N LEU A 78 16.12 1.77 10.09
CA LEU A 78 15.27 0.65 10.52
C LEU A 78 15.06 0.65 12.03
N LYS A 79 16.11 1.01 12.79
CA LYS A 79 16.05 1.10 14.25
C LYS A 79 15.02 2.12 14.71
N THR A 80 15.02 3.32 14.15
CA THR A 80 14.03 4.37 14.46
C THR A 80 12.60 3.90 14.17
N LEU A 81 12.39 3.22 13.03
CA LEU A 81 11.09 2.65 12.70
C LEU A 81 10.62 1.59 13.70
N MET A 82 11.55 0.83 14.27
CA MET A 82 11.27 -0.18 15.30
C MET A 82 11.01 0.47 16.67
N ASP A 83 11.82 1.45 17.07
CA ASP A 83 11.65 2.21 18.31
C ASP A 83 10.29 2.92 18.38
N GLU A 84 9.79 3.43 17.24
CA GLU A 84 8.47 4.05 17.15
C GLU A 84 7.31 3.05 16.98
N GLY A 85 7.60 1.74 16.95
CA GLY A 85 6.59 0.70 16.78
C GLY A 85 5.94 0.69 15.38
N LEU A 86 6.53 1.37 14.40
CA LEU A 86 6.06 1.41 13.02
C LEU A 86 6.46 0.15 12.24
N LEU A 87 7.47 -0.56 12.73
CA LEU A 87 8.04 -1.76 12.14
C LEU A 87 8.40 -2.78 13.21
N GLU A 88 8.02 -4.04 13.02
CA GLU A 88 8.50 -5.14 13.86
C GLU A 88 9.91 -5.57 13.48
N GLU A 89 10.61 -6.24 14.39
CA GLU A 89 11.95 -6.77 14.10
C GLU A 89 11.94 -7.64 12.84
N ILE A 90 12.79 -7.25 11.88
CA ILE A 90 12.95 -8.00 10.65
C ILE A 90 14.13 -8.95 10.82
N THR A 91 13.87 -10.26 10.69
CA THR A 91 14.90 -11.29 10.67
C THR A 91 14.85 -12.09 9.36
N TYR A 92 16.01 -12.50 8.88
CA TYR A 92 16.15 -13.39 7.72
C TYR A 92 16.99 -14.60 8.09
N LYS A 93 16.38 -15.80 8.02
CA LYS A 93 17.01 -17.06 8.44
C LYS A 93 17.62 -16.99 9.85
N GLY A 94 16.91 -16.35 10.79
CA GLY A 94 17.32 -16.19 12.19
C GLY A 94 18.38 -15.09 12.44
N ILE A 95 18.72 -14.29 11.43
CA ILE A 95 19.68 -13.19 11.55
C ILE A 95 18.92 -11.86 11.51
N SER A 96 19.16 -10.99 12.48
CA SER A 96 18.60 -9.65 12.53
C SER A 96 19.03 -8.81 11.32
N CYS A 97 18.08 -8.11 10.73
CA CYS A 97 18.33 -7.24 9.60
C CYS A 97 18.56 -5.80 10.05
N SER A 98 19.44 -5.13 9.34
CA SER A 98 19.73 -3.71 9.46
C SER A 98 19.35 -3.00 8.17
N GLY A 99 19.07 -1.71 8.22
CA GLY A 99 18.81 -0.94 7.02
C GLY A 99 18.14 0.39 7.26
N TYR A 100 17.49 0.88 6.21
CA TYR A 100 16.89 2.20 6.20
C TYR A 100 15.86 2.30 5.08
N GLY A 101 14.88 3.16 5.28
CA GLY A 101 14.03 3.66 4.21
C GLY A 101 14.51 5.02 3.73
N LEU A 102 14.37 5.25 2.44
CA LEU A 102 14.67 6.51 1.79
C LEU A 102 13.37 7.10 1.26
N ILE A 103 13.03 8.30 1.72
CA ILE A 103 11.88 9.07 1.26
C ILE A 103 12.43 10.14 0.33
N ILE A 104 11.98 10.17 -0.92
CA ILE A 104 12.56 11.03 -1.96
C ILE A 104 11.45 11.90 -2.53
N ASN A 105 11.66 13.22 -2.56
CA ASN A 105 10.74 14.12 -3.25
C ASN A 105 11.24 14.34 -4.68
N LYS A 106 10.65 13.64 -5.66
CA LYS A 106 10.96 13.79 -7.09
C LYS A 106 9.96 14.78 -7.70
N ASN A 107 10.35 16.04 -7.85
CA ASN A 107 9.53 17.12 -8.43
C ASN A 107 8.11 17.23 -7.84
N GLY A 108 8.00 17.26 -6.51
CA GLY A 108 6.73 17.36 -5.79
C GLY A 108 6.01 16.03 -5.56
N LYS A 109 6.53 14.91 -6.08
CA LYS A 109 5.99 13.56 -5.82
C LYS A 109 6.88 12.81 -4.85
N ILE A 110 6.30 12.33 -3.76
CA ILE A 110 7.02 11.53 -2.76
C ILE A 110 7.13 10.08 -3.24
N ASP A 111 8.35 9.59 -3.31
CA ASP A 111 8.73 8.23 -3.65
C ASP A 111 9.44 7.56 -2.47
N TYR A 112 9.40 6.23 -2.40
CA TYR A 112 9.89 5.48 -1.25
C TYR A 112 10.72 4.28 -1.67
N GLU A 113 11.92 4.16 -1.11
CA GLU A 113 12.82 3.05 -1.36
C GLU A 113 13.22 2.40 -0.03
N GLY A 114 13.24 1.06 0.02
CA GLY A 114 13.58 0.30 1.23
C GLY A 114 14.86 -0.48 1.01
N PHE A 115 15.84 -0.31 1.89
CA PHE A 115 17.12 -1.01 1.83
C PHE A 115 17.32 -1.87 3.07
N VAL A 116 17.62 -3.15 2.86
CA VAL A 116 17.79 -4.12 3.95
C VAL A 116 19.09 -4.92 3.77
N LYS A 117 19.79 -5.14 4.87
CA LYS A 117 20.99 -5.98 4.97
C LYS A 117 20.89 -6.88 6.20
N CYS A 118 20.85 -8.19 5.98
CA CYS A 118 20.76 -9.20 7.04
C CYS A 118 22.07 -10.01 7.07
N GLY A 119 23.01 -9.58 7.92
CA GLY A 119 24.35 -10.16 8.01
C GLY A 119 25.08 -10.18 6.65
N THR A 120 25.70 -11.33 6.34
CA THR A 120 26.35 -11.61 5.04
C THR A 120 25.45 -12.39 4.08
N LYS A 121 24.29 -12.87 4.55
CA LYS A 121 23.42 -13.77 3.77
C LYS A 121 22.50 -13.04 2.80
N TYR A 122 22.22 -11.76 3.06
CA TYR A 122 21.26 -11.00 2.27
C TYR A 122 21.56 -9.50 2.33
N LYS A 123 21.55 -8.85 1.16
CA LYS A 123 21.75 -7.41 1.00
C LYS A 123 20.93 -6.94 -0.21
N THR A 124 20.08 -5.94 -0.01
CA THR A 124 19.36 -5.27 -1.10
C THR A 124 20.34 -4.56 -2.04
N LYS A 125 20.06 -4.58 -3.34
CA LYS A 125 20.86 -3.85 -4.33
C LYS A 125 20.79 -2.35 -4.05
N GLY A 126 21.92 -1.65 -4.09
CA GLY A 126 21.98 -0.22 -3.76
C GLY A 126 22.03 0.11 -2.27
N TYR A 127 22.14 -0.90 -1.39
CA TYR A 127 22.40 -0.65 0.03
C TYR A 127 23.84 -0.12 0.23
N GLU A 128 23.95 1.09 0.76
CA GLU A 128 25.21 1.79 1.11
C GLU A 128 25.32 2.08 2.62
#